data_AF-A0A972PMW7-F1
#
_entry.id   AF-A0A972PMW7-F1
#
_cell.length_a   1.000
_cell.length_b   1.000
_cell.length_c   1.000
_cell.angle_alpha   90.00
_cell.angle_beta   90.00
_cell.angle_gamma   90.00
#
_symmetry.space_group_name_H-M   'P 1'
#
loop_
_entity.id
_entity.type
_entity.pdbx_description
1 polymer ?
#
loop_
_entity_poly.entity_id
_entity_poly.type
_entity_poly.pdbx_seq_one_letter_code
_entity_poly.pdbx_strand_id
1 'polypeptide(L)'
;MIDHPFGPVLLFGSGETQPASGKAYERLNRLIGAPPCISILETPAGFQPNSDKVAGEVGDFLKKRLQNYQPRIEIVPARCKTQPFSTNDANLLEPMLRSNWIFMGPGSPTYAIRQLRDSLAYAYLRALHMHGSAICLASASVLAVSRHTLPVYEIYKVGEDPFWTKGLDFLAAFGLHITFIPHWNNQDGGAGLDTSRCFMGRQRFERMLADLPTGSTLVGIDEQTSLLINSDTNPHCEVFGIGTVTICKDGKEESFSSGEKFSVEVLGKYHPPKEDADVSIKIPAETTEKFKTGHAAQAIQPSQQVYALMHRREEARSRKDWRKADKLRAQLLAEGWLVTDTPDGPVLTRGR
;
A
#
# COMPACT_ATOMS: atom_id res chain seq x y z
N MET A 1 19.64 -4.02 14.18
CA MET A 1 19.53 -3.86 12.72
C MET A 1 18.20 -4.46 12.34
N ILE A 2 17.32 -3.71 11.69
CA ILE A 2 16.02 -4.23 11.25
C ILE A 2 16.31 -5.02 9.96
N ASP A 3 16.36 -6.35 10.06
CA ASP A 3 16.68 -7.28 8.97
C ASP A 3 15.52 -7.49 7.98
N HIS A 4 14.50 -6.63 8.03
CA HIS A 4 13.33 -6.71 7.16
C HIS A 4 13.05 -5.37 6.46
N PRO A 5 12.89 -5.36 5.12
CA PRO A 5 12.52 -4.15 4.40
C PRO A 5 11.09 -3.72 4.78
N PHE A 6 10.87 -2.42 4.96
CA PHE A 6 9.53 -1.88 5.17
C PHE A 6 8.68 -2.06 3.91
N GLY A 7 7.38 -2.27 4.10
CA GLY A 7 6.48 -2.55 2.99
C GLY A 7 6.34 -1.35 2.06
N PRO A 8 6.21 -1.55 0.74
CA PRO A 8 6.01 -0.44 -0.18
C PRO A 8 4.65 0.26 0.03
N VAL A 9 4.59 1.56 -0.25
CA VAL A 9 3.35 2.34 -0.21
C VAL A 9 2.98 2.78 -1.63
N LEU A 10 1.84 2.34 -2.12
CA LEU A 10 1.32 2.70 -3.44
C LEU A 10 0.12 3.65 -3.29
N LEU A 11 0.22 4.84 -3.86
CA LEU A 11 -0.76 5.92 -3.74
C LEU A 11 -1.37 6.23 -5.12
N PHE A 12 -2.68 6.11 -5.28
CA PHE A 12 -3.39 6.47 -6.50
C PHE A 12 -4.07 7.84 -6.37
N GLY A 13 -3.85 8.70 -7.36
CA GLY A 13 -4.63 9.95 -7.50
C GLY A 13 -6.08 9.63 -7.84
N SER A 14 -6.30 8.70 -8.76
CA SER A 14 -7.57 8.01 -9.03
C SER A 14 -7.31 6.83 -9.97
N GLY A 15 -8.35 6.07 -10.32
CA GLY A 15 -8.26 5.06 -11.38
C GLY A 15 -7.56 3.76 -10.93
N GLU A 16 -7.60 3.48 -9.63
CA GLU A 16 -7.14 2.26 -8.99
C GLU A 16 -7.79 0.99 -9.58
N THR A 17 -8.98 1.10 -10.18
CA THR A 17 -9.71 0.04 -10.86
C THR A 17 -9.77 0.24 -12.38
N GLN A 18 -8.87 1.06 -12.94
CA GLN A 18 -8.76 1.31 -14.37
C GLN A 18 -7.58 0.59 -15.00
N PRO A 19 -7.55 0.38 -16.34
CA PRO A 19 -6.43 -0.29 -17.01
C PRO A 19 -5.05 0.30 -16.71
N ALA A 20 -4.96 1.63 -16.53
CA ALA A 20 -3.73 2.37 -16.25
C ALA A 20 -3.02 1.95 -14.94
N SER A 21 -3.77 1.48 -13.93
CA SER A 21 -3.23 1.01 -12.63
C SER A 21 -2.35 -0.25 -12.75
N GLY A 22 -2.44 -0.93 -13.87
CA GLY A 22 -1.86 -2.25 -14.07
C GLY A 22 -0.37 -2.39 -13.83
N LYS A 23 0.41 -1.46 -14.38
CA LYS A 23 1.87 -1.47 -14.24
C LYS A 23 2.27 -1.26 -12.78
N ALA A 24 1.53 -0.43 -12.05
CA ALA A 24 1.77 -0.20 -10.64
C ALA A 24 1.50 -1.46 -9.80
N TYR A 25 0.38 -2.13 -10.01
CA TYR A 25 0.08 -3.39 -9.31
C TYR A 25 1.05 -4.51 -9.64
N GLU A 26 1.46 -4.62 -10.89
CA GLU A 26 2.47 -5.60 -11.30
C GLU A 26 3.83 -5.30 -10.63
N ARG A 27 4.24 -4.03 -10.57
CA ARG A 27 5.44 -3.62 -9.84
C ARG A 27 5.33 -3.95 -8.35
N LEU A 28 4.20 -3.63 -7.73
CA LEU A 28 3.94 -3.87 -6.31
C LEU A 28 4.01 -5.37 -5.99
N ASN A 29 3.35 -6.21 -6.78
CA ASN A 29 3.36 -7.66 -6.61
C ASN A 29 4.78 -8.25 -6.70
N ARG A 30 5.61 -7.73 -7.62
CA ARG A 30 7.03 -8.14 -7.71
C ARG A 30 7.85 -7.77 -6.49
N LEU A 31 7.56 -6.62 -5.87
CA LEU A 31 8.23 -6.18 -4.64
C LEU A 31 7.81 -7.03 -3.43
N ILE A 32 6.52 -7.41 -3.35
CA ILE A 32 6.03 -8.33 -2.31
C ILE A 32 6.68 -9.71 -2.46
N GLY A 33 6.89 -10.19 -3.70
CA GLY A 33 7.62 -11.43 -3.97
C GLY A 33 6.90 -12.71 -3.53
N ALA A 34 5.62 -12.62 -3.15
CA ALA A 34 4.77 -13.72 -2.71
C ALA A 34 3.36 -13.58 -3.33
N PRO A 35 2.57 -14.67 -3.41
CA PRO A 35 1.18 -14.58 -3.85
C PRO A 35 0.40 -13.51 -3.07
N PRO A 36 -0.38 -12.63 -3.73
CA PRO A 36 -1.12 -11.59 -3.04
C PRO A 36 -2.16 -12.17 -2.07
N CYS A 37 -2.03 -11.82 -0.79
CA CYS A 37 -3.10 -11.93 0.19
C CYS A 37 -3.52 -10.52 0.57
N ILE A 38 -4.65 -10.10 -0.01
CA ILE A 38 -5.09 -8.71 -0.02
C ILE A 38 -6.29 -8.57 0.92
N SER A 39 -6.16 -7.75 1.96
CA SER A 39 -7.31 -7.26 2.73
C SER A 39 -7.73 -5.88 2.24
N ILE A 40 -9.02 -5.72 1.97
CA ILE A 40 -9.62 -4.45 1.52
C ILE A 40 -10.50 -3.92 2.65
N LEU A 41 -10.13 -2.78 3.22
CA LEU A 41 -10.90 -2.18 4.30
C LEU A 41 -12.00 -1.27 3.74
N GLU A 42 -13.21 -1.48 4.23
CA GLU A 42 -14.37 -0.63 3.90
C GLU A 42 -14.31 0.75 4.58
N THR A 43 -13.40 0.96 5.54
CA THR A 43 -13.35 2.12 6.43
C THR A 43 -13.53 3.48 5.74
N PRO A 44 -12.84 3.81 4.63
CA PRO A 44 -13.00 5.12 3.99
C PRO A 44 -14.42 5.40 3.51
N ALA A 45 -15.12 4.35 3.06
CA ALA A 45 -16.49 4.39 2.60
C ALA A 45 -17.50 3.93 3.67
N GLY A 46 -17.08 3.65 4.91
CA GLY A 46 -17.91 3.00 5.93
C GLY A 46 -19.16 3.78 6.37
N PHE A 47 -19.26 5.06 6.02
CA PHE A 47 -20.45 5.89 6.20
C PHE A 47 -21.53 5.62 5.13
N GLN A 48 -21.17 4.98 4.02
CA GLN A 48 -22.06 4.69 2.91
C GLN A 48 -22.85 3.40 3.16
N PRO A 49 -24.16 3.37 2.85
CA PRO A 49 -24.97 2.16 2.95
C PRO A 49 -24.46 0.98 2.09
N ASN A 50 -23.73 1.28 1.01
CA ASN A 50 -23.18 0.33 0.04
C ASN A 50 -21.65 0.16 0.15
N SER A 51 -21.08 0.36 1.34
CA SER A 51 -19.63 0.25 1.58
C SER A 51 -19.06 -1.12 1.21
N ASP A 52 -19.82 -2.18 1.45
CA ASP A 52 -19.54 -3.55 1.01
C ASP A 52 -19.39 -3.66 -0.51
N LYS A 53 -20.31 -3.04 -1.26
CA LYS A 53 -20.25 -3.02 -2.73
C LYS A 53 -19.02 -2.26 -3.22
N VAL A 54 -18.72 -1.09 -2.63
CA VAL A 54 -17.55 -0.28 -3.01
C VAL A 54 -16.25 -1.08 -2.82
N ALA A 55 -16.08 -1.76 -1.69
CA ALA A 55 -14.92 -2.62 -1.47
C ALA A 55 -14.92 -3.87 -2.34
N GLY A 56 -16.09 -4.48 -2.55
CA GLY A 56 -16.29 -5.65 -3.40
C GLY A 56 -15.89 -5.40 -4.86
N GLU A 57 -16.26 -4.25 -5.43
CA GLU A 57 -15.87 -3.88 -6.81
C GLU A 57 -14.36 -3.74 -6.97
N VAL A 58 -13.65 -3.21 -5.97
CA VAL A 58 -12.18 -3.20 -5.95
C VAL A 58 -11.64 -4.63 -5.86
N GLY A 59 -12.23 -5.47 -5.02
CA GLY A 59 -11.87 -6.88 -4.87
C GLY A 59 -12.01 -7.67 -6.16
N ASP A 60 -13.13 -7.52 -6.87
CA ASP A 60 -13.39 -8.15 -8.17
C ASP A 60 -12.38 -7.68 -9.22
N PHE A 61 -12.08 -6.38 -9.24
CA PHE A 61 -11.06 -5.83 -10.12
C PHE A 61 -9.68 -6.44 -9.83
N LEU A 62 -9.22 -6.44 -8.58
CA LEU A 62 -7.90 -6.97 -8.20
C LEU A 62 -7.81 -8.48 -8.45
N LYS A 63 -8.88 -9.23 -8.17
CA LYS A 63 -8.97 -10.67 -8.47
C LYS A 63 -8.76 -10.96 -9.95
N LYS A 64 -9.44 -10.19 -10.82
CA LYS A 64 -9.27 -10.31 -12.28
C LYS A 64 -7.88 -9.83 -12.72
N ARG A 65 -7.43 -8.69 -12.20
CA ARG A 65 -6.18 -8.04 -12.62
C ARG A 65 -4.96 -8.89 -12.30
N LEU A 66 -4.96 -9.52 -11.13
CA LEU A 66 -3.86 -10.31 -10.60
C LEU A 66 -4.10 -11.81 -10.76
N GLN A 67 -5.07 -12.24 -11.57
CA GLN A 67 -5.47 -13.66 -11.71
C GLN A 67 -4.31 -14.64 -11.92
N ASN A 68 -3.25 -14.21 -12.61
CA ASN A 68 -2.03 -15.01 -12.86
C ASN A 68 -1.25 -15.35 -11.58
N TYR A 69 -1.52 -14.66 -10.48
CA TYR A 69 -0.92 -14.83 -9.16
C TYR A 69 -1.86 -15.49 -8.16
N GLN A 70 -3.07 -15.87 -8.58
CA GLN A 70 -4.10 -16.50 -7.73
C GLN A 70 -4.31 -15.73 -6.41
N PRO A 71 -4.71 -14.44 -6.47
CA PRO A 71 -4.78 -13.59 -5.31
C PRO A 71 -5.89 -14.07 -4.36
N ARG A 72 -5.61 -14.07 -3.06
CA ARG A 72 -6.62 -14.19 -2.03
C ARG A 72 -7.11 -12.80 -1.64
N ILE A 73 -8.40 -12.53 -1.84
CA ILE A 73 -9.03 -11.26 -1.50
C ILE A 73 -9.94 -11.47 -0.30
N GLU A 74 -9.78 -10.65 0.73
CA GLU A 74 -10.64 -10.61 1.91
C GLU A 74 -11.19 -9.19 2.07
N ILE A 75 -12.52 -9.06 2.14
CA ILE A 75 -13.16 -7.78 2.44
C ILE A 75 -13.28 -7.66 3.96
N VAL A 76 -12.77 -6.57 4.52
CA VAL A 76 -12.73 -6.30 5.95
C VAL A 76 -13.77 -5.21 6.25
N PRO A 77 -14.93 -5.55 6.83
CA PRO A 77 -16.05 -4.63 7.02
C PRO A 77 -15.85 -3.73 8.26
N ALA A 78 -14.61 -3.32 8.55
CA ALA A 78 -14.28 -2.41 9.64
C ALA A 78 -14.66 -0.98 9.28
N ARG A 79 -15.96 -0.66 9.34
CA ARG A 79 -16.55 0.59 8.83
C ARG A 79 -16.38 1.77 9.77
N CYS A 80 -16.55 1.56 11.08
CA CYS A 80 -16.60 2.63 12.08
C CYS A 80 -16.06 2.16 13.43
N LYS A 81 -16.01 3.01 14.47
CA LYS A 81 -15.52 2.59 15.80
C LYS A 81 -16.52 1.77 16.62
N THR A 82 -17.79 1.74 16.22
CA THR A 82 -18.86 1.08 16.99
C THR A 82 -19.21 -0.28 16.40
N GLN A 83 -19.76 -1.15 17.24
CA GLN A 83 -20.31 -2.44 16.81
C GLN A 83 -21.52 -2.25 15.86
N PRO A 84 -21.80 -3.21 14.95
CA PRO A 84 -21.12 -4.50 14.78
C PRO A 84 -19.87 -4.44 13.88
N PHE A 85 -19.57 -3.29 13.26
CA PHE A 85 -18.54 -3.14 12.22
C PHE A 85 -17.33 -2.35 12.74
N SER A 86 -16.89 -2.68 13.96
CA SER A 86 -15.92 -1.87 14.69
C SER A 86 -14.50 -2.00 14.13
N THR A 87 -13.81 -0.88 13.94
CA THR A 87 -12.36 -0.79 13.68
C THR A 87 -11.51 -1.21 14.88
N ASN A 88 -12.15 -1.61 15.98
CA ASN A 88 -11.53 -2.20 17.16
C ASN A 88 -11.93 -3.67 17.39
N ASP A 89 -12.72 -4.27 16.50
CA ASP A 89 -13.10 -5.68 16.62
C ASP A 89 -11.99 -6.59 16.06
N ALA A 90 -11.26 -7.25 16.94
CA ALA A 90 -10.16 -8.13 16.56
C ALA A 90 -10.60 -9.32 15.69
N ASN A 91 -11.86 -9.79 15.80
CA ASN A 91 -12.36 -10.89 14.98
C ASN A 91 -12.63 -10.43 13.55
N LEU A 92 -13.19 -9.22 13.37
CA LEU A 92 -13.36 -8.64 12.04
C LEU A 92 -12.03 -8.33 11.36
N LEU A 93 -11.02 -7.95 12.14
CA LEU A 93 -9.70 -7.57 11.63
C LEU A 93 -8.75 -8.76 11.44
N GLU A 94 -9.16 -9.98 11.80
CA GLU A 94 -8.35 -11.20 11.67
C GLU A 94 -7.72 -11.39 10.28
N PRO A 95 -8.45 -11.15 9.16
CA PRO A 95 -7.87 -11.31 7.81
C PRO A 95 -6.65 -10.41 7.55
N MET A 96 -6.60 -9.23 8.19
CA MET A 96 -5.47 -8.31 8.02
C MET A 96 -4.16 -8.90 8.52
N LEU A 97 -4.18 -9.68 9.61
CA LEU A 97 -2.99 -10.27 10.22
C LEU A 97 -2.28 -11.28 9.30
N ARG A 98 -3.00 -11.80 8.30
CA ARG A 98 -2.53 -12.74 7.29
C ARG A 98 -2.30 -12.09 5.93
N SER A 99 -2.43 -10.77 5.83
CA SER A 99 -2.32 -10.08 4.55
C SER A 99 -0.90 -9.59 4.35
N ASN A 100 -0.39 -9.70 3.12
CA ASN A 100 0.87 -9.06 2.70
C ASN A 100 0.61 -7.79 1.89
N TRP A 101 -0.66 -7.43 1.74
CA TRP A 101 -1.12 -6.25 1.02
C TRP A 101 -2.43 -5.76 1.63
N ILE A 102 -2.46 -4.51 2.09
CA ILE A 102 -3.68 -3.82 2.53
C ILE A 102 -4.11 -2.79 1.51
N PHE A 103 -5.41 -2.74 1.20
CA PHE A 103 -6.00 -1.73 0.34
C PHE A 103 -7.02 -0.86 1.10
N MET A 104 -6.95 0.46 0.92
CA MET A 104 -8.00 1.41 1.33
C MET A 104 -8.33 2.36 0.17
N GLY A 105 -9.61 2.39 -0.18
CA GLY A 105 -10.08 3.02 -1.41
C GLY A 105 -10.73 4.41 -1.24
N PRO A 106 -11.65 4.75 -2.15
CA PRO A 106 -12.35 6.03 -2.14
C PRO A 106 -13.38 6.09 -0.99
N GLY A 107 -13.83 7.31 -0.69
CA GLY A 107 -14.74 7.56 0.43
C GLY A 107 -14.59 8.98 0.96
N SER A 108 -14.71 9.14 2.28
CA SER A 108 -14.53 10.42 2.96
C SER A 108 -13.19 10.43 3.71
N PRO A 109 -12.30 11.41 3.45
CA PRO A 109 -11.00 11.47 4.12
C PRO A 109 -11.14 11.76 5.62
N THR A 110 -12.00 12.71 6.00
CA THR A 110 -12.29 13.09 7.40
C THR A 110 -12.95 11.96 8.17
N TYR A 111 -13.84 11.19 7.52
CA TYR A 111 -14.42 9.99 8.10
C TYR A 111 -13.34 8.94 8.35
N ALA A 112 -12.53 8.61 7.34
CA ALA A 112 -11.45 7.63 7.46
C ALA A 112 -10.51 7.97 8.62
N ILE A 113 -10.07 9.24 8.71
CA ILE A 113 -9.24 9.72 9.83
C ILE A 113 -9.89 9.43 11.18
N ARG A 114 -11.17 9.79 11.35
CA ARG A 114 -11.87 9.64 12.63
C ARG A 114 -12.01 8.16 13.04
N GLN A 115 -12.26 7.27 12.08
CA GLN A 115 -12.45 5.84 12.37
C GLN A 115 -11.13 5.07 12.53
N LEU A 116 -10.04 5.53 11.89
CA LEU A 116 -8.72 4.91 11.96
C LEU A 116 -7.87 5.45 13.10
N ARG A 117 -7.90 6.74 13.40
CA ARG A 117 -7.09 7.32 14.48
C ARG A 117 -7.37 6.59 15.80
N ASP A 118 -6.32 6.14 16.45
CA ASP A 118 -6.37 5.40 17.72
C ASP A 118 -7.27 4.15 17.65
N SER A 119 -7.29 3.43 16.52
CA SER A 119 -8.00 2.16 16.39
C SER A 119 -7.05 0.97 16.20
N LEU A 120 -7.54 -0.23 16.53
CA LEU A 120 -6.84 -1.48 16.29
C LEU A 120 -6.56 -1.69 14.79
N ALA A 121 -7.50 -1.34 13.92
CA ALA A 121 -7.33 -1.43 12.47
C ALA A 121 -6.13 -0.60 11.97
N TYR A 122 -5.95 0.62 12.49
CA TYR A 122 -4.80 1.45 12.14
C TYR A 122 -3.50 0.95 12.75
N ALA A 123 -3.54 0.42 13.98
CA ALA A 123 -2.38 -0.25 14.58
C ALA A 123 -1.93 -1.47 13.74
N TYR A 124 -2.88 -2.27 13.24
CA TYR A 124 -2.59 -3.40 12.33
C TYR A 124 -2.00 -2.90 11.02
N LEU A 125 -2.59 -1.88 10.39
CA LEU A 125 -2.07 -1.26 9.15
C LEU A 125 -0.60 -0.84 9.30
N ARG A 126 -0.26 -0.16 10.41
CA ARG A 126 1.10 0.27 10.72
C ARG A 126 2.03 -0.93 10.96
N ALA A 127 1.61 -1.90 11.75
CA ALA A 127 2.40 -3.11 12.00
C ALA A 127 2.72 -3.87 10.71
N LEU A 128 1.72 -4.05 9.85
CA LEU A 128 1.85 -4.72 8.56
C LEU A 128 2.87 -4.01 7.66
N HIS A 129 2.75 -2.69 7.53
CA HIS A 129 3.71 -1.89 6.78
C HIS A 129 5.13 -2.02 7.33
N MET A 130 5.28 -1.93 8.66
CA MET A 130 6.58 -2.05 9.33
C MET A 130 7.23 -3.42 9.12
N HIS A 131 6.43 -4.46 8.85
CA HIS A 131 6.90 -5.82 8.62
C HIS A 131 6.80 -6.25 7.14
N GLY A 132 6.89 -5.30 6.21
CA GLY A 132 7.06 -5.60 4.78
C GLY A 132 5.78 -5.72 3.97
N SER A 133 4.60 -5.62 4.59
CA SER A 133 3.33 -5.67 3.84
C SER A 133 3.08 -4.38 3.07
N ALA A 134 2.64 -4.52 1.83
CA ALA A 134 2.30 -3.39 0.98
C ALA A 134 1.07 -2.63 1.49
N ILE A 135 1.09 -1.31 1.42
CA ILE A 135 -0.05 -0.44 1.70
C ILE A 135 -0.46 0.26 0.41
N CYS A 136 -1.68 0.02 -0.05
CA CYS A 136 -2.21 0.60 -1.28
C CYS A 136 -3.40 1.50 -0.97
N LEU A 137 -3.32 2.77 -1.36
CA LEU A 137 -4.29 3.80 -1.00
C LEU A 137 -4.77 4.49 -2.27
N ALA A 138 -6.06 4.83 -2.33
CA ALA A 138 -6.63 5.60 -3.43
C ALA A 138 -7.49 6.76 -2.91
N SER A 139 -7.46 7.89 -3.64
CA SER A 139 -8.36 9.02 -3.44
C SER A 139 -8.47 9.46 -1.96
N ALA A 140 -9.63 9.32 -1.34
CA ALA A 140 -9.87 9.70 0.07
C ALA A 140 -8.87 9.10 1.07
N SER A 141 -8.39 7.89 0.84
CA SER A 141 -7.41 7.27 1.73
C SER A 141 -6.02 7.91 1.62
N VAL A 142 -5.65 8.38 0.42
CA VAL A 142 -4.41 9.16 0.20
C VAL A 142 -4.47 10.49 0.97
N LEU A 143 -5.62 11.16 0.92
CA LEU A 143 -5.89 12.35 1.73
C LEU A 143 -5.80 12.04 3.23
N ALA A 144 -6.40 10.94 3.69
CA ALA A 144 -6.44 10.59 5.11
C ALA A 144 -5.06 10.33 5.72
N VAL A 145 -4.13 9.72 4.97
CA VAL A 145 -2.77 9.42 5.46
C VAL A 145 -1.81 10.60 5.48
N SER A 146 -2.24 11.74 4.93
CA SER A 146 -1.45 12.97 4.88
C SER A 146 -1.19 13.57 6.27
N ARG A 147 -0.24 14.49 6.38
CA ARG A 147 -0.04 15.35 7.56
C ARG A 147 -1.19 16.34 7.73
N HIS A 148 -1.45 17.10 6.67
CA HIS A 148 -2.62 17.97 6.55
C HIS A 148 -3.53 17.37 5.50
N THR A 149 -4.81 17.24 5.81
CA THR A 149 -5.79 16.61 4.95
C THR A 149 -6.78 17.65 4.46
N LEU A 150 -7.07 17.61 3.15
CA LEU A 150 -8.12 18.41 2.53
C LEU A 150 -9.48 17.73 2.76
N PRO A 151 -10.41 18.35 3.51
CA PRO A 151 -11.74 17.82 3.78
C PRO A 151 -12.67 18.10 2.58
N VAL A 152 -12.49 17.34 1.51
CA VAL A 152 -13.10 17.63 0.20
C VAL A 152 -14.63 17.63 0.24
N TYR A 153 -15.28 16.80 1.05
CA TYR A 153 -16.75 16.78 1.10
C TYR A 153 -17.30 17.98 1.85
N GLU A 154 -16.69 18.34 2.96
CA GLU A 154 -17.03 19.52 3.74
C GLU A 154 -16.88 20.79 2.90
N ILE A 155 -15.77 20.92 2.16
CA ILE A 155 -15.50 22.12 1.36
C ILE A 155 -16.30 22.14 0.04
N TYR A 156 -16.30 21.03 -0.71
CA TYR A 156 -16.87 20.99 -2.07
C TYR A 156 -18.36 20.62 -2.10
N LYS A 157 -18.83 19.77 -1.17
CA LYS A 157 -20.23 19.31 -1.16
C LYS A 157 -21.09 20.10 -0.18
N VAL A 158 -20.59 20.39 1.03
CA VAL A 158 -21.33 21.18 2.03
C VAL A 158 -21.20 22.68 1.76
N GLY A 159 -20.05 23.12 1.23
CA GLY A 159 -19.80 24.51 0.89
C GLY A 159 -19.12 25.30 2.01
N GLU A 160 -18.41 24.63 2.91
CA GLU A 160 -17.59 25.30 3.92
C GLU A 160 -16.43 26.07 3.28
N ASP A 161 -15.94 27.09 3.99
CA ASP A 161 -14.73 27.81 3.59
C ASP A 161 -13.53 26.86 3.54
N PRO A 162 -12.54 27.05 2.65
CA PRO A 162 -11.39 26.15 2.58
C PRO A 162 -10.57 26.11 3.87
N PHE A 163 -10.29 24.90 4.38
CA PHE A 163 -9.45 24.70 5.57
C PHE A 163 -8.69 23.37 5.51
N TRP A 164 -7.63 23.25 6.31
CA TRP A 164 -6.93 21.98 6.53
C TRP A 164 -7.38 21.32 7.82
N THR A 165 -7.56 19.99 7.78
CA THR A 165 -7.67 19.18 9.00
C THR A 165 -6.39 18.39 9.25
N LYS A 166 -6.17 17.94 10.49
CA LYS A 166 -5.04 17.05 10.81
C LYS A 166 -5.32 15.65 10.27
N GLY A 167 -4.43 15.14 9.43
CA GLY A 167 -4.50 13.77 8.92
C GLY A 167 -3.88 12.75 9.88
N LEU A 168 -3.58 11.56 9.35
CA LEU A 168 -2.95 10.48 10.12
C LEU A 168 -1.42 10.57 10.13
N ASP A 169 -0.82 11.40 9.26
CA ASP A 169 0.63 11.59 9.12
C ASP A 169 1.40 10.26 9.08
N PHE A 170 0.95 9.36 8.19
CA PHE A 170 1.33 7.94 8.20
C PHE A 170 2.83 7.72 8.04
N LEU A 171 3.49 8.57 7.25
CA LEU A 171 4.93 8.48 6.96
C LEU A 171 5.81 9.28 7.93
N ALA A 172 5.24 9.89 8.98
CA ALA A 172 5.99 10.68 9.96
C ALA A 172 7.12 9.88 10.63
N ALA A 173 6.91 8.57 10.85
CA ALA A 173 7.93 7.67 11.40
C ALA A 173 9.17 7.56 10.52
N PHE A 174 9.07 7.94 9.25
CA PHE A 174 10.16 7.92 8.29
C PHE A 174 10.78 9.32 8.08
N GLY A 175 10.43 10.30 8.92
CA GLY A 175 10.83 11.70 8.76
C GLY A 175 10.06 12.44 7.67
N LEU A 176 9.08 11.78 7.05
CA LEU A 176 8.33 12.29 5.91
C LEU A 176 6.96 12.80 6.36
N HIS A 177 6.83 14.12 6.38
CA HIS A 177 5.63 14.83 6.80
C HIS A 177 4.92 15.45 5.58
N ILE A 178 4.12 14.65 4.88
CA ILE A 178 3.68 14.97 3.52
C ILE A 178 2.18 15.29 3.48
N THR A 179 1.81 16.33 2.74
CA THR A 179 0.42 16.61 2.36
C THR A 179 0.15 16.07 0.96
N PHE A 180 -0.65 15.02 0.81
CA PHE A 180 -0.98 14.44 -0.49
C PHE A 180 -2.29 15.01 -1.03
N ILE A 181 -2.33 15.29 -2.34
CA ILE A 181 -3.50 15.80 -3.04
C ILE A 181 -3.76 14.91 -4.27
N PRO A 182 -4.64 13.90 -4.15
CA PRO A 182 -5.10 13.12 -5.28
C PRO A 182 -5.97 13.99 -6.21
N HIS A 183 -6.32 13.50 -7.39
CA HIS A 183 -7.15 14.24 -8.34
C HIS A 183 -6.54 15.63 -8.69
N TRP A 184 -5.21 15.69 -8.81
CA TRP A 184 -4.47 16.96 -8.96
C TRP A 184 -4.86 17.73 -10.23
N ASN A 185 -5.11 17.02 -11.33
CA ASN A 185 -5.53 17.55 -12.63
C ASN A 185 -7.02 17.27 -12.95
N ASN A 186 -7.88 17.05 -11.95
CA ASN A 186 -9.30 16.76 -12.18
C ASN A 186 -9.97 17.83 -13.04
N GLN A 187 -10.86 17.36 -13.92
CA GLN A 187 -11.53 18.16 -14.95
C GLN A 187 -13.05 17.90 -14.97
N ASP A 188 -13.63 17.36 -13.90
CA ASP A 188 -15.06 16.99 -13.87
C ASP A 188 -15.99 18.20 -14.05
N GLY A 189 -15.50 19.40 -13.72
CA GLY A 189 -16.22 20.66 -13.95
C GLY A 189 -16.25 21.14 -15.42
N GLY A 190 -15.55 20.47 -16.34
CA GLY A 190 -15.44 20.87 -17.74
C GLY A 190 -14.80 22.26 -17.92
N ALA A 191 -15.07 22.90 -19.06
CA ALA A 191 -14.48 24.21 -19.38
C ALA A 191 -15.00 25.37 -18.50
N GLY A 192 -16.14 25.18 -17.82
CA GLY A 192 -16.81 26.23 -17.05
C GLY A 192 -16.47 26.25 -15.56
N LEU A 193 -15.81 25.22 -15.03
CA LEU A 193 -15.50 25.10 -13.62
C LEU A 193 -14.16 24.40 -13.40
N ASP A 194 -13.19 25.14 -12.86
CA ASP A 194 -11.92 24.56 -12.43
C ASP A 194 -12.12 23.68 -11.20
N THR A 195 -11.93 22.37 -11.40
CA THR A 195 -12.03 21.32 -10.39
C THR A 195 -10.67 20.67 -10.09
N SER A 196 -9.59 21.24 -10.62
CA SER A 196 -8.24 20.78 -10.32
C SER A 196 -7.92 20.88 -8.82
N ARG A 197 -6.85 20.22 -8.40
CA ARG A 197 -6.41 20.21 -6.98
C ARG A 197 -7.48 19.63 -6.05
N CYS A 198 -8.02 18.45 -6.42
CA CYS A 198 -9.04 17.76 -5.63
C CYS A 198 -10.32 18.59 -5.44
N PHE A 199 -10.95 19.01 -6.54
CA PHE A 199 -12.21 19.77 -6.57
C PHE A 199 -12.15 21.20 -6.00
N MET A 200 -10.98 21.71 -5.64
CA MET A 200 -10.84 23.08 -5.11
C MET A 200 -10.75 24.13 -6.22
N GLY A 201 -10.17 23.76 -7.36
CA GLY A 201 -9.68 24.71 -8.36
C GLY A 201 -8.46 25.49 -7.83
N ARG A 202 -7.66 26.02 -8.76
CA ARG A 202 -6.40 26.71 -8.42
C ARG A 202 -6.61 27.88 -7.46
N GLN A 203 -7.62 28.71 -7.73
CA GLN A 203 -7.86 29.93 -6.96
C GLN A 203 -8.14 29.66 -5.47
N ARG A 204 -8.95 28.65 -5.13
CA ARG A 204 -9.23 28.31 -3.73
C ARG A 204 -8.04 27.58 -3.12
N PHE A 205 -7.41 26.70 -3.89
CA PHE A 205 -6.30 25.88 -3.44
C PHE A 205 -5.04 26.71 -3.11
N GLU A 206 -4.75 27.78 -3.86
CA GLU A 206 -3.65 28.71 -3.56
C GLU A 206 -3.79 29.35 -2.18
N ARG A 207 -5.02 29.70 -1.77
CA ARG A 207 -5.30 30.23 -0.43
C ARG A 207 -5.01 29.18 0.63
N MET A 208 -5.44 27.94 0.40
CA MET A 208 -5.13 26.83 1.30
C MET A 208 -3.61 26.60 1.41
N LEU A 209 -2.87 26.68 0.30
CA LEU A 209 -1.41 26.52 0.33
C LEU A 209 -0.73 27.53 1.26
N ALA A 210 -1.22 28.78 1.28
CA ALA A 210 -0.66 29.84 2.12
C ALA A 210 -0.82 29.58 3.63
N ASP A 211 -1.82 28.77 4.01
CA ASP A 211 -2.08 28.41 5.41
C ASP A 211 -1.20 27.24 5.91
N LEU A 212 -0.48 26.56 5.01
CA LEU A 212 0.42 25.49 5.40
C LEU A 212 1.70 26.06 6.04
N PRO A 213 2.27 25.38 7.05
CA PRO A 213 3.55 25.78 7.63
C PRO A 213 4.66 25.89 6.57
N THR A 214 5.55 26.88 6.70
CA THR A 214 6.74 27.01 5.85
C THR A 214 7.57 25.72 5.88
N GLY A 215 8.11 25.30 4.72
CA GLY A 215 8.82 24.03 4.59
C GLY A 215 7.93 22.80 4.39
N SER A 216 6.60 22.96 4.37
CA SER A 216 5.67 21.85 4.07
C SER A 216 5.95 21.28 2.69
N THR A 217 5.98 19.95 2.61
CA THR A 217 6.04 19.23 1.34
C THR A 217 4.65 18.76 0.95
N LEU A 218 4.23 19.14 -0.24
CA LEU A 218 2.96 18.75 -0.83
C LEU A 218 3.20 17.91 -2.08
N VAL A 219 2.38 16.89 -2.27
CA VAL A 219 2.48 15.96 -3.39
C VAL A 219 1.13 15.86 -4.09
N GLY A 220 1.03 16.47 -5.26
CA GLY A 220 -0.06 16.31 -6.20
C GLY A 220 0.06 15.01 -6.98
N ILE A 221 -1.02 14.23 -7.05
CA ILE A 221 -1.08 13.02 -7.88
C ILE A 221 -2.25 13.17 -8.84
N ASP A 222 -1.94 13.18 -10.14
CA ASP A 222 -2.94 13.26 -11.20
C ASP A 222 -3.90 12.07 -11.18
N GLU A 223 -5.05 12.25 -11.82
CA GLU A 223 -5.98 11.17 -12.08
C GLU A 223 -5.33 10.07 -12.94
N GLN A 224 -5.76 8.82 -12.71
CA GLN A 224 -5.20 7.64 -13.38
C GLN A 224 -3.66 7.54 -13.28
N THR A 225 -3.11 8.08 -12.21
CA THR A 225 -1.68 8.14 -11.92
C THR A 225 -1.44 7.64 -10.49
N SER A 226 -0.28 7.05 -10.27
CA SER A 226 0.12 6.53 -8.98
C SER A 226 1.59 6.79 -8.68
N LEU A 227 1.85 7.00 -7.39
CA LEU A 227 3.16 7.14 -6.80
C LEU A 227 3.43 5.89 -5.94
N LEU A 228 4.49 5.17 -6.26
CA LEU A 228 5.01 4.08 -5.43
C LEU A 228 6.19 4.60 -4.63
N ILE A 229 6.11 4.52 -3.30
CA ILE A 229 7.22 4.79 -2.39
C ILE A 229 7.79 3.45 -1.95
N ASN A 230 9.03 3.18 -2.34
CA ASN A 230 9.75 1.98 -1.97
C ASN A 230 10.76 2.30 -0.87
N SER A 231 10.74 1.52 0.20
CA SER A 231 11.55 1.72 1.41
C SER A 231 12.58 0.61 1.61
N ASP A 232 13.08 0.05 0.49
CA ASP A 232 14.14 -0.97 0.47
C ASP A 232 15.53 -0.39 0.81
N THR A 233 16.59 -1.13 0.50
CA THR A 233 17.98 -0.70 0.75
C THR A 233 18.38 0.59 0.03
N ASN A 234 17.65 0.99 -1.01
CA ASN A 234 17.83 2.27 -1.70
C ASN A 234 16.47 2.98 -1.86
N PRO A 235 15.98 3.66 -0.82
CA PRO A 235 14.65 4.25 -0.80
C PRO A 235 14.41 5.22 -1.97
N HIS A 236 13.36 4.96 -2.75
CA HIS A 236 13.04 5.72 -3.96
C HIS A 236 11.56 5.72 -4.26
N CYS A 237 11.17 6.65 -5.12
CA CYS A 237 9.83 6.76 -5.65
C CYS A 237 9.79 6.34 -7.12
N GLU A 238 8.67 5.76 -7.56
CA GLU A 238 8.39 5.44 -8.96
C GLU A 238 6.98 5.94 -9.34
N VAL A 239 6.85 6.54 -10.53
CA VAL A 239 5.56 7.02 -11.04
C VAL A 239 5.00 6.07 -12.09
N PHE A 240 3.69 5.80 -12.03
CA PHE A 240 2.98 5.01 -13.03
C PHE A 240 1.66 5.67 -13.41
N GLY A 241 1.14 5.34 -14.60
CA GLY A 241 -0.15 5.82 -15.07
C GLY A 241 -0.01 6.69 -16.31
N ILE A 242 -0.94 7.63 -16.50
CA ILE A 242 -1.01 8.48 -17.70
C ILE A 242 -0.71 9.96 -17.45
N GLY A 243 -0.72 10.40 -16.19
CA GLY A 243 -0.42 11.77 -15.79
C GLY A 243 0.92 11.86 -15.06
N THR A 244 0.98 12.80 -14.13
CA THR A 244 2.19 13.17 -13.40
C THR A 244 1.99 13.18 -11.88
N VAL A 245 3.11 13.11 -11.17
CA VAL A 245 3.22 13.43 -9.75
C VAL A 245 3.96 14.76 -9.63
N THR A 246 3.36 15.76 -9.00
CA THR A 246 3.96 17.07 -8.77
C THR A 246 4.33 17.23 -7.30
N ILE A 247 5.57 17.56 -7.01
CA ILE A 247 6.07 17.87 -5.68
C ILE A 247 6.16 19.39 -5.54
N CYS A 248 5.45 19.95 -4.57
CA CYS A 248 5.48 21.37 -4.24
C CYS A 248 6.17 21.57 -2.88
N LYS A 249 7.26 22.33 -2.83
CA LYS A 249 8.01 22.62 -1.60
C LYS A 249 8.72 23.97 -1.71
N ASP A 250 8.58 24.82 -0.69
CA ASP A 250 9.24 26.13 -0.61
C ASP A 250 9.03 27.00 -1.88
N GLY A 251 7.81 26.96 -2.43
CA GLY A 251 7.43 27.69 -3.65
C GLY A 251 8.00 27.11 -4.96
N LYS A 252 8.70 25.98 -4.91
CA LYS A 252 9.19 25.26 -6.09
C LYS A 252 8.28 24.09 -6.41
N GLU A 253 8.10 23.84 -7.70
CA GLU A 253 7.39 22.68 -8.21
C GLU A 253 8.33 21.82 -9.06
N GLU A 254 8.27 20.51 -8.84
CA GLU A 254 8.96 19.51 -9.64
C GLU A 254 7.96 18.42 -10.03
N SER A 255 7.92 18.03 -11.31
CA SER A 255 6.95 17.07 -11.81
C SER A 255 7.64 15.85 -12.39
N PHE A 256 7.10 14.67 -12.09
CA PHE A 256 7.59 13.37 -12.53
C PHE A 256 6.49 12.64 -13.30
N SER A 257 6.83 12.15 -14.47
CA SER A 257 5.96 11.43 -15.40
C SER A 257 6.06 9.92 -15.23
N SER A 258 5.09 9.20 -15.78
CA SER A 258 5.06 7.74 -15.81
C SER A 258 6.39 7.11 -16.26
N GLY A 259 6.93 6.20 -15.46
CA GLY A 259 8.21 5.52 -15.68
C GLY A 259 9.42 6.18 -15.03
N GLU A 260 9.29 7.43 -14.58
CA GLU A 260 10.38 8.10 -13.88
C GLU A 260 10.55 7.57 -12.45
N LYS A 261 11.81 7.62 -12.00
CA LYS A 261 12.22 7.29 -10.64
C LYS A 261 12.98 8.45 -10.04
N PHE A 262 12.74 8.73 -8.76
CA PHE A 262 13.45 9.79 -8.05
C PHE A 262 13.74 9.37 -6.60
N SER A 263 14.73 10.01 -5.98
CA SER A 263 15.09 9.73 -4.60
C SER A 263 13.93 10.09 -3.67
N VAL A 264 13.69 9.28 -2.64
CA VAL A 264 12.68 9.60 -1.60
C VAL A 264 12.99 10.92 -0.89
N GLU A 265 14.25 11.37 -0.88
CA GLU A 265 14.69 12.61 -0.23
C GLU A 265 14.07 13.88 -0.85
N VAL A 266 13.55 13.78 -2.07
CA VAL A 266 12.75 14.85 -2.69
C VAL A 266 11.49 15.14 -1.86
N LEU A 267 10.94 14.12 -1.18
CA LEU A 267 9.75 14.24 -0.34
C LEU A 267 10.02 14.81 1.05
N GLY A 268 11.27 14.87 1.49
CA GLY A 268 11.63 15.22 2.87
C GLY A 268 12.90 14.52 3.32
N LYS A 269 13.36 14.83 4.55
CA LYS A 269 14.55 14.20 5.12
C LYS A 269 14.19 12.79 5.58
N TYR A 270 14.39 11.81 4.71
CA TYR A 270 14.01 10.44 5.00
C TYR A 270 14.93 9.83 6.05
N HIS A 271 14.36 9.03 6.94
CA HIS A 271 15.12 8.13 7.79
C HIS A 271 14.33 6.83 8.00
N PRO A 272 15.00 5.70 8.20
CA PRO A 272 14.30 4.51 8.68
C PRO A 272 13.74 4.79 10.10
N PRO A 273 12.53 4.33 10.40
CA PRO A 273 11.93 4.42 11.73
C PRO A 273 12.77 3.70 12.80
N LYS A 274 12.71 4.22 14.03
CA LYS A 274 13.33 3.62 15.22
C LYS A 274 12.23 3.23 16.20
N GLU A 275 12.01 1.92 16.37
CA GLU A 275 10.89 1.34 17.15
C GLU A 275 10.73 1.93 18.56
N ASP A 276 11.83 2.24 19.26
CA ASP A 276 11.80 2.76 20.63
C ASP A 276 11.65 4.31 20.74
N ALA A 277 11.82 5.04 19.63
CA ALA A 277 11.88 6.51 19.64
C ALA A 277 10.67 7.17 18.96
N ASP A 278 10.08 6.51 17.97
CA ASP A 278 9.02 7.10 17.15
C ASP A 278 7.64 6.80 17.74
N VAL A 279 7.10 7.78 18.48
CA VAL A 279 5.78 7.71 19.15
C VAL A 279 4.63 7.36 18.18
N SER A 280 4.82 7.64 16.89
CA SER A 280 3.86 7.30 15.82
C SER A 280 3.79 5.80 15.50
N ILE A 281 4.69 4.97 16.04
CA ILE A 281 4.80 3.51 15.80
C ILE A 281 4.15 2.69 16.93
N LYS A 282 3.47 3.29 17.92
CA LYS A 282 2.88 2.54 19.05
C LYS A 282 1.88 1.47 18.57
N ILE A 283 2.40 0.27 18.35
CA ILE A 283 1.68 -0.95 18.02
C ILE A 283 1.64 -1.75 19.33
N PRO A 284 0.45 -2.13 19.83
CA PRO A 284 0.37 -2.97 21.03
C PRO A 284 1.20 -4.24 20.86
N ALA A 285 2.04 -4.61 21.84
CA ALA A 285 2.93 -5.78 21.73
C ALA A 285 2.19 -7.07 21.34
N GLU A 286 0.96 -7.24 21.83
CA GLU A 286 0.07 -8.35 21.47
C GLU A 286 -0.26 -8.41 19.97
N THR A 287 -0.31 -7.25 19.30
CA THR A 287 -0.50 -7.14 17.85
C THR A 287 0.72 -7.67 17.09
N THR A 288 1.92 -7.28 17.54
CA THR A 288 3.17 -7.72 16.93
C THR A 288 3.35 -9.24 17.06
N GLU A 289 3.01 -9.83 18.21
CA GLU A 289 3.10 -11.29 18.39
C GLU A 289 2.04 -12.06 17.58
N LYS A 290 0.81 -11.53 17.47
CA LYS A 290 -0.22 -12.08 16.56
C LYS A 290 0.21 -12.01 15.10
N PHE A 291 0.94 -10.96 14.71
CA PHE A 291 1.49 -10.84 13.37
C PHE A 291 2.62 -11.85 13.12
N LYS A 292 3.62 -11.94 14.01
CA LYS A 292 4.72 -12.92 13.86
C LYS A 292 4.19 -14.35 13.71
N THR A 293 3.18 -14.71 14.49
CA THR A 293 2.53 -16.04 14.42
C THR A 293 1.69 -16.23 13.15
N GLY A 294 0.93 -15.21 12.72
CA GLY A 294 0.12 -15.25 11.49
C GLY A 294 0.95 -15.27 10.20
N HIS A 295 2.05 -14.53 10.15
CA HIS A 295 2.96 -14.46 9.01
C HIS A 295 3.88 -15.69 8.91
N ALA A 296 4.35 -16.22 10.05
CA ALA A 296 5.10 -17.48 10.09
C ALA A 296 4.25 -18.67 9.60
N ALA A 297 2.93 -18.64 9.80
CA ALA A 297 2.01 -19.65 9.26
C ALA A 297 1.82 -19.58 7.73
N GLN A 298 2.21 -18.46 7.08
CA GLN A 298 2.13 -18.24 5.64
C GLN A 298 3.46 -18.41 4.90
N ALA A 299 4.60 -18.34 5.59
CA ALA A 299 5.83 -18.90 5.06
C ALA A 299 5.65 -20.42 4.96
N ILE A 300 5.10 -20.89 3.84
CA ILE A 300 5.10 -22.32 3.51
C ILE A 300 6.57 -22.67 3.28
N GLN A 301 7.27 -22.98 4.35
CA GLN A 301 8.59 -23.57 4.31
C GLN A 301 8.46 -24.88 3.52
N PRO A 302 9.44 -25.22 2.65
CA PRO A 302 9.47 -26.53 2.04
C PRO A 302 9.35 -27.58 3.15
N SER A 303 8.42 -28.52 3.02
CA SER A 303 8.31 -29.58 4.01
C SER A 303 9.62 -30.37 4.07
N GLN A 304 9.86 -31.10 5.16
CA GLN A 304 11.04 -31.97 5.28
C GLN A 304 11.17 -32.94 4.08
N GLN A 305 10.03 -33.33 3.49
CA GLN A 305 9.97 -34.13 2.27
C GLN A 305 10.49 -33.39 1.04
N VAL A 306 10.16 -32.10 0.86
CA VAL A 306 10.66 -31.27 -0.24
C VAL A 306 12.17 -31.03 -0.09
N TYR A 307 12.66 -30.79 1.14
CA TYR A 307 14.11 -30.72 1.40
C TYR A 307 14.81 -32.06 1.13
N ALA A 308 14.20 -33.18 1.50
CA ALA A 308 14.75 -34.51 1.19
C ALA A 308 14.80 -34.78 -0.32
N LEU A 309 13.81 -34.32 -1.09
CA LEU A 309 13.81 -34.42 -2.55
C LEU A 309 14.93 -33.55 -3.17
N MET A 310 15.15 -32.35 -2.66
CA MET A 310 16.26 -31.47 -3.07
C MET A 310 17.62 -32.09 -2.76
N HIS A 311 17.82 -32.63 -1.55
CA HIS A 311 19.08 -33.28 -1.16
C HIS A 311 19.38 -34.49 -2.05
N ARG A 312 18.38 -35.35 -2.30
CA ARG A 312 18.51 -36.51 -3.20
C ARG A 312 18.81 -36.10 -4.64
N ARG A 313 18.34 -34.93 -5.08
CA ARG A 313 18.66 -34.37 -6.40
C ARG A 313 20.13 -33.96 -6.45
N GLU A 314 20.63 -33.27 -5.42
CA GLU A 314 22.05 -32.88 -5.36
C GLU A 314 22.99 -34.07 -5.26
N GLU A 315 22.61 -35.12 -4.52
CA GLU A 315 23.33 -36.40 -4.52
C GLU A 315 23.35 -37.07 -5.91
N ALA A 316 22.25 -36.98 -6.67
CA ALA A 316 22.21 -37.49 -8.03
C ALA A 316 23.13 -36.68 -8.97
N ARG A 317 23.15 -35.34 -8.83
CA ARG A 317 24.03 -34.46 -9.60
C ARG A 317 25.51 -34.70 -9.28
N SER A 318 25.88 -34.85 -8.00
CA SER A 318 27.26 -35.11 -7.61
C SER A 318 27.77 -36.46 -8.14
N ARG A 319 26.87 -37.44 -8.29
CA ARG A 319 27.13 -38.73 -8.94
C ARG A 319 26.99 -38.71 -10.47
N LYS A 320 26.72 -37.55 -11.08
CA LYS A 320 26.48 -37.36 -12.52
C LYS A 320 25.31 -38.18 -13.10
N ASP A 321 24.34 -38.55 -12.25
CA ASP A 321 23.10 -39.22 -12.64
C ASP A 321 22.04 -38.17 -13.01
N TRP A 322 22.20 -37.57 -14.20
CA TRP A 322 21.36 -36.49 -14.70
C TRP A 322 19.89 -36.90 -14.86
N ARG A 323 19.65 -38.14 -15.31
CA ARG A 323 18.30 -38.67 -15.50
C ARG A 323 17.52 -38.73 -14.19
N LYS A 324 18.17 -39.14 -13.10
CA LYS A 324 17.56 -39.15 -11.76
C LYS A 324 17.38 -37.74 -11.20
N ALA A 325 18.34 -36.84 -11.43
CA ALA A 325 18.24 -35.43 -11.02
C ALA A 325 17.05 -34.72 -11.70
N ASP A 326 16.82 -34.95 -12.99
CA ASP A 326 15.69 -34.39 -13.74
C ASP A 326 14.35 -34.94 -13.27
N LYS A 327 14.29 -36.25 -12.97
CA LYS A 327 13.09 -36.86 -12.38
C LYS A 327 12.75 -36.24 -11.02
N LEU A 328 13.74 -36.00 -10.17
CA LEU A 328 13.57 -35.36 -8.86
C LEU A 328 13.18 -33.88 -9.00
N ARG A 329 13.70 -33.17 -10.01
CA ARG A 329 13.29 -31.79 -10.34
C ARG A 329 11.82 -31.73 -10.76
N ALA A 330 11.35 -32.69 -11.57
CA ALA A 330 9.95 -32.79 -11.93
C ALA A 330 9.04 -33.11 -10.72
N GLN A 331 9.52 -33.92 -9.79
CA GLN A 331 8.81 -34.20 -8.53
C GLN A 331 8.73 -32.96 -7.63
N LEU A 332 9.82 -32.21 -7.48
CA LEU A 332 9.81 -30.92 -6.78
C LEU A 332 8.81 -29.95 -7.41
N LEU A 333 8.76 -29.88 -8.74
CA LEU A 333 7.79 -29.05 -9.44
C LEU A 333 6.34 -29.51 -9.22
N ALA A 334 6.09 -30.82 -9.19
CA ALA A 334 4.77 -31.38 -8.88
C ALA A 334 4.32 -31.10 -7.45
N GLU A 335 5.26 -30.99 -6.50
CA GLU A 335 5.03 -30.52 -5.12
C GLU A 335 4.90 -28.98 -5.03
N GLY A 336 4.89 -28.28 -6.18
CA GLY A 336 4.73 -26.83 -6.26
C GLY A 336 6.02 -26.04 -6.02
N TRP A 337 7.20 -26.65 -6.20
CA TRP A 337 8.50 -26.03 -5.96
C TRP A 337 9.39 -26.03 -7.21
N LEU A 338 9.82 -24.83 -7.61
CA LEU A 338 10.81 -24.61 -8.65
C LEU A 338 12.22 -24.62 -8.04
N VAL A 339 13.15 -25.31 -8.71
CA VAL A 339 14.57 -25.33 -8.32
C VAL A 339 15.36 -24.43 -9.26
N THR A 340 16.09 -23.45 -8.75
CA THR A 340 17.04 -22.63 -9.51
C THR A 340 18.45 -22.95 -9.04
N ASP A 341 19.32 -23.44 -9.94
CA ASP A 341 20.71 -23.71 -9.60
C ASP A 341 21.49 -22.38 -9.64
N THR A 342 22.15 -22.00 -8.54
CA THR A 342 23.03 -20.83 -8.47
C THR A 342 24.47 -21.26 -8.13
N PRO A 343 25.48 -20.37 -8.27
CA PRO A 343 26.86 -20.67 -7.84
C PRO A 343 26.98 -21.04 -6.35
N ASP A 344 26.08 -20.55 -5.51
CA ASP A 344 26.05 -20.79 -4.06
C ASP A 344 25.20 -22.02 -3.67
N GLY A 345 24.57 -22.68 -4.64
CA GLY A 345 23.76 -23.89 -4.45
C GLY A 345 22.34 -23.80 -5.05
N PRO A 346 21.55 -24.89 -4.98
CA PRO A 346 20.18 -24.87 -5.46
C PRO A 346 19.27 -24.06 -4.52
N VAL A 347 18.47 -23.16 -5.09
CA VAL A 347 17.47 -22.37 -4.38
C VAL A 347 16.06 -22.86 -4.75
N LEU A 348 15.22 -23.11 -3.75
CA LEU A 348 13.81 -23.46 -3.93
C LEU A 348 12.94 -22.20 -3.91
N THR A 349 12.11 -22.05 -4.93
CA THR A 349 11.06 -21.03 -4.99
C THR A 349 9.72 -21.68 -5.31
N ARG A 350 8.59 -21.03 -5.04
CA ARG A 350 7.28 -21.56 -5.43
C ARG A 350 7.19 -21.70 -6.95
N GLY A 351 6.86 -22.90 -7.42
CA GLY A 351 6.48 -23.18 -8.80
C GLY A 351 5.13 -22.54 -9.11
N ARG A 352 5.02 -21.94 -10.30
CA ARG A 352 3.79 -21.32 -10.82
C ARG A 352 2.66 -22.32 -11.00
#